data_AF-A0AAV5M1F4-F1
#
_entry.id   AF-A0AAV5M1F4-F1
#
_cell.length_a   1.000
_cell.length_b   1.000
_cell.length_c   1.000
_cell.angle_alpha   90.00
_cell.angle_beta   90.00
_cell.angle_gamma   90.00
#
_symmetry.space_group_name_H-M   'P 1'
#
loop_
_entity.id
_entity.type
_entity.pdbx_description
1 polymer ?
#
loop_
_entity_poly.entity_id
_entity_poly.type
_entity_poly.pdbx_seq_one_letter_code
_entity_poly.pdbx_strand_id
1 'polypeptide(L)'
;MLEFPGKISKRDKAQAAMFLKNSENKEVDARKHVEQLKERRENSVSTSCLIYNATGDTINFSHSKNWEGQFGSEYPEMIENGQWGVLVHVSSRTTSPRSSGAVVYRGKNEDEVERDWMLAWDNISGKFCSHKVN
;
A
#
# COMPACT_ATOMS: atom_id res chain seq x y z
N MET A 1 3.22 -15.99 20.56
CA MET A 1 2.24 -16.71 19.73
C MET A 1 0.87 -16.18 20.12
N LEU A 2 0.08 -15.66 19.18
CA LEU A 2 -1.30 -15.26 19.45
C LEU A 2 -2.15 -16.53 19.43
N GLU A 3 -2.86 -16.80 20.52
CA GLU A 3 -3.77 -17.94 20.60
C GLU A 3 -5.21 -17.46 20.44
N PHE A 4 -5.92 -18.05 19.49
CA PHE A 4 -7.33 -17.79 19.25
C PHE A 4 -8.13 -19.07 19.53
N PRO A 5 -9.03 -19.09 20.53
CA PRO A 5 -9.82 -20.27 20.81
C PRO A 5 -10.90 -20.46 19.73
N GLY A 6 -11.02 -21.68 19.17
CA GLY A 6 -12.07 -22.03 18.22
C GLY A 6 -11.73 -21.76 16.75
N LYS A 7 -12.76 -21.52 15.92
CA LYS A 7 -12.60 -21.24 14.48
C LYS A 7 -12.10 -19.80 14.30
N ILE A 8 -10.94 -19.65 13.69
CA ILE A 8 -10.31 -18.35 13.42
C ILE A 8 -11.18 -17.53 12.44
N SER A 9 -11.61 -16.35 12.88
CA SER A 9 -12.39 -15.38 12.09
C SER A 9 -11.50 -14.46 11.24
N LYS A 10 -12.09 -13.69 10.31
CA LYS A 10 -11.37 -12.62 9.60
C LYS A 10 -10.83 -11.57 10.58
N ARG A 11 -11.62 -11.23 11.60
CA ARG A 11 -11.23 -10.29 12.65
C ARG A 11 -10.00 -10.76 13.43
N ASP A 12 -9.92 -12.06 13.75
CA ASP A 12 -8.75 -12.63 14.42
C ASP A 12 -7.49 -12.51 13.55
N LYS A 13 -7.62 -12.80 12.24
CA LYS A 13 -6.53 -12.66 11.27
C LYS A 13 -6.08 -11.20 11.10
N ALA A 14 -7.02 -10.27 11.06
CA ALA A 14 -6.77 -8.82 10.99
C ALA A 14 -6.00 -8.35 12.24
N GLN A 15 -6.46 -8.77 13.42
CA GLN A 15 -5.81 -8.47 14.68
C GLN A 15 -4.39 -9.05 14.74
N ALA A 16 -4.21 -10.30 14.31
CA ALA A 16 -2.89 -10.93 14.22
C ALA A 16 -1.95 -10.19 13.27
N ALA A 17 -2.42 -9.80 12.09
CA ALA A 17 -1.65 -8.99 11.15
C ALA A 17 -1.21 -7.66 11.81
N MET A 18 -2.12 -6.93 12.44
CA MET A 18 -1.75 -5.67 13.10
C MET A 18 -0.68 -5.84 14.18
N PHE A 19 -0.73 -6.90 14.99
CA PHE A 19 0.30 -7.18 15.99
C PHE A 19 1.65 -7.56 15.37
N LEU A 20 1.65 -8.23 14.22
CA LEU A 20 2.84 -8.72 13.54
C LEU A 20 3.36 -7.78 12.43
N LYS A 21 2.76 -6.60 12.27
CA LYS A 21 3.09 -5.65 11.21
C LYS A 21 4.58 -5.37 11.06
N ASN A 22 5.27 -5.23 12.18
CA ASN A 22 6.69 -4.88 12.25
C ASN A 22 7.56 -6.08 12.69
N SER A 23 6.98 -7.27 12.82
CA SER A 23 7.76 -8.47 13.13
C SER A 23 8.72 -8.77 11.98
N GLU A 24 9.85 -9.40 12.28
CA GLU A 24 10.79 -9.91 11.26
C GLU A 24 11.28 -8.81 10.28
N ASN A 25 11.35 -7.55 10.72
CA ASN A 25 11.78 -6.41 9.89
C ASN A 25 10.90 -6.13 8.65
N LYS A 26 9.67 -6.66 8.58
CA LYS A 26 8.79 -6.51 7.40
C LYS A 26 8.58 -5.07 6.94
N GLU A 27 8.38 -4.14 7.87
CA GLU A 27 8.27 -2.71 7.53
C GLU A 27 9.58 -2.16 6.93
N VAL A 28 10.72 -2.55 7.52
CA VAL A 28 12.04 -2.11 7.06
C VAL A 28 12.32 -2.63 5.66
N ASP A 29 11.97 -3.88 5.38
CA ASP A 29 12.16 -4.48 4.06
C ASP A 29 11.23 -3.85 3.01
N ALA A 30 9.98 -3.55 3.37
CA ALA A 30 9.06 -2.80 2.50
C ALA A 30 9.60 -1.39 2.19
N ARG A 31 10.18 -0.70 3.18
CA ARG A 31 10.82 0.61 3.00
C ARG A 31 12.04 0.52 2.08
N LYS A 32 12.94 -0.43 2.31
CA LYS A 32 14.10 -0.67 1.44
C LYS A 32 13.66 -0.99 0.02
N HIS A 33 12.63 -1.81 -0.15
CA HIS A 33 12.13 -2.17 -1.48
C HIS A 33 11.59 -0.96 -2.23
N VAL A 34 10.79 -0.11 -1.58
CA VAL A 34 10.27 1.11 -2.23
C VAL A 34 11.35 2.15 -2.49
N GLU A 35 12.39 2.22 -1.66
CA GLU A 35 13.58 3.05 -1.89
C GLU A 35 14.37 2.58 -3.11
N GLN A 36 14.62 1.27 -3.25
CA GLN A 36 15.26 0.70 -4.44
C GLN A 36 14.46 0.97 -5.72
N LEU A 37 13.12 0.91 -5.65
CA LEU A 37 12.26 1.27 -6.78
C LEU A 37 12.38 2.76 -7.15
N LYS A 38 12.56 3.62 -6.16
CA LYS A 38 12.73 5.07 -6.35
C LYS A 38 14.12 5.43 -6.89
N GLU A 39 15.18 4.80 -6.42
CA GLU A 39 16.56 5.02 -6.90
C GLU A 39 16.70 4.76 -8.40
N ARG A 40 15.97 3.77 -8.93
CA ARG A 40 15.90 3.46 -10.37
C ARG A 40 15.24 4.56 -11.22
N ARG A 41 14.69 5.63 -10.62
CA ARG A 41 13.78 6.58 -11.28
C ARG A 41 14.21 8.05 -11.19
N GLU A 42 15.47 8.34 -10.85
CA GLU A 42 16.18 9.65 -10.86
C GLU A 42 15.38 10.93 -10.43
N ASN A 43 15.85 11.60 -9.36
CA ASN A 43 15.72 13.02 -8.97
C ASN A 43 14.44 13.85 -9.22
N SER A 44 13.33 13.24 -9.62
CA SER A 44 12.03 13.89 -9.78
C SER A 44 11.21 13.82 -8.49
N VAL A 45 10.26 14.74 -8.31
CA VAL A 45 9.26 14.63 -7.22
C VAL A 45 8.56 13.29 -7.35
N SER A 46 8.72 12.44 -6.33
CA SER A 46 8.11 11.12 -6.30
C SER A 46 7.44 10.85 -4.96
N THR A 47 6.41 10.02 -5.03
CA THR A 47 5.67 9.50 -3.88
C THR A 47 5.92 8.00 -3.81
N SER A 48 6.59 7.58 -2.75
CA SER A 48 6.69 6.18 -2.36
C SER A 48 5.48 5.86 -1.49
N CYS A 49 4.71 4.86 -1.91
CA CYS A 49 3.49 4.43 -1.26
C CYS A 49 3.70 3.04 -0.64
N LEU A 50 3.40 2.91 0.65
CA LEU A 50 3.39 1.65 1.36
C LEU A 50 1.97 1.35 1.84
N ILE A 51 1.49 0.14 1.56
CA ILE A 51 0.15 -0.35 1.89
C ILE A 51 0.33 -1.61 2.73
N TYR A 52 -0.12 -1.58 3.97
CA TYR A 52 -0.19 -2.78 4.80
C TYR A 52 -1.62 -3.28 4.85
N ASN A 53 -1.85 -4.52 4.43
CA ASN A 53 -3.16 -5.14 4.52
C ASN A 53 -3.31 -5.85 5.87
N ALA A 54 -4.22 -5.36 6.71
CA ALA A 54 -4.62 -6.01 7.94
C ALA A 54 -6.14 -6.20 8.02
N THR A 55 -6.79 -6.50 6.90
CA THR A 55 -8.25 -6.66 6.80
C THR A 55 -8.74 -8.05 7.20
N GLY A 56 -7.84 -9.00 7.43
CA GLY A 56 -8.17 -10.39 7.74
C GLY A 56 -8.38 -11.27 6.51
N ASP A 57 -8.28 -10.71 5.31
CA ASP A 57 -8.38 -11.40 4.02
C ASP A 57 -7.49 -10.73 2.97
N THR A 58 -7.43 -11.28 1.76
CA THR A 58 -6.72 -10.69 0.63
C THR A 58 -7.50 -9.52 0.04
N ILE A 59 -6.79 -8.42 -0.26
CA ILE A 59 -7.32 -7.30 -1.06
C ILE A 59 -6.69 -7.32 -2.45
N ASN A 60 -7.48 -7.02 -3.48
CA ASN A 60 -7.07 -7.05 -4.88
C ASN A 60 -7.12 -5.65 -5.47
N PHE A 61 -6.18 -5.33 -6.35
CA PHE A 61 -6.23 -4.09 -7.12
C PHE A 61 -7.53 -4.01 -7.92
N SER A 62 -8.18 -2.85 -7.90
CA SER A 62 -9.45 -2.62 -8.58
C SER A 62 -9.35 -1.49 -9.60
N HIS A 63 -8.85 -0.32 -9.17
CA HIS A 63 -8.77 0.86 -10.02
C HIS A 63 -7.53 1.70 -9.70
N SER A 64 -7.03 2.45 -10.69
CA SER A 64 -6.07 3.52 -10.45
C SER A 64 -6.50 4.79 -11.17
N LYS A 65 -5.99 5.92 -10.66
CA LYS A 65 -6.11 7.22 -11.31
C LYS A 65 -4.76 7.91 -11.29
N ASN A 66 -4.32 8.37 -12.44
CA ASN A 66 -3.22 9.32 -12.56
C ASN A 66 -3.82 10.70 -12.83
N TRP A 67 -3.53 11.69 -11.99
CA TRP A 67 -3.90 13.08 -12.26
C TRP A 67 -2.71 13.85 -12.84
N GLU A 68 -1.55 13.77 -12.20
CA GLU A 68 -0.31 14.43 -12.66
C GLU A 68 0.91 13.59 -12.28
N GLY A 69 1.73 13.22 -13.25
CA GLY A 69 2.88 12.33 -13.08
C GLY A 69 2.74 11.04 -13.87
N GLN A 70 3.39 9.97 -13.41
CA GLN A 70 3.30 8.62 -13.95
C GLN A 70 3.70 7.58 -12.91
N PHE A 71 3.23 6.34 -13.09
CA PHE A 71 3.63 5.23 -12.24
C PHE A 71 5.06 4.79 -12.57
N GLY A 72 5.91 4.77 -11.54
CA GLY A 72 7.30 4.32 -11.61
C GLY A 72 7.47 2.83 -11.36
N SER A 73 6.42 2.14 -10.91
CA SER A 73 6.35 0.69 -10.75
C SER A 73 4.95 0.21 -11.09
N GLU A 74 4.79 -1.09 -11.29
CA GLU A 74 3.49 -1.73 -11.23
C GLU A 74 2.91 -1.63 -9.80
N TYR A 75 1.60 -1.79 -9.69
CA TYR A 75 0.93 -1.97 -8.42
C TYR A 75 0.89 -3.46 -8.09
N PRO A 76 0.98 -3.84 -6.80
CA PRO A 76 0.61 -5.18 -6.39
C PRO A 76 -0.83 -5.46 -6.82
N GLU A 77 -1.04 -6.47 -7.68
CA GLU A 77 -2.38 -6.92 -8.07
C GLU A 77 -3.15 -7.51 -6.88
N MET A 78 -2.40 -8.06 -5.92
CA MET A 78 -2.90 -8.73 -4.73
C MET A 78 -2.02 -8.37 -3.54
N ILE A 79 -2.65 -8.11 -2.38
CA ILE A 79 -1.95 -7.94 -1.10
C ILE A 79 -2.65 -8.84 -0.10
N GLU A 80 -1.97 -9.89 0.37
CA GLU A 80 -2.54 -10.82 1.35
C GLU A 80 -2.57 -10.19 2.75
N ASN A 81 -3.43 -10.71 3.63
CA ASN A 81 -3.46 -10.28 5.02
C ASN A 81 -2.09 -10.47 5.68
N GLY A 82 -1.58 -9.42 6.29
CA GLY A 82 -0.28 -9.39 6.95
C GLY A 82 0.89 -9.01 6.05
N GLN A 83 0.66 -8.73 4.75
CA GLN A 83 1.70 -8.34 3.80
C GLN A 83 1.73 -6.83 3.53
N TRP A 84 2.89 -6.38 3.05
CA TRP A 84 3.11 -5.02 2.56
C TRP A 84 3.11 -5.01 1.03
N GLY A 85 2.23 -4.19 0.44
CA GLY A 85 2.33 -3.75 -0.95
C GLY A 85 3.11 -2.44 -1.04
N VAL A 86 3.90 -2.27 -2.10
CA VAL A 86 4.63 -1.03 -2.36
C VAL A 86 4.43 -0.59 -3.81
N LEU A 87 4.42 0.72 -4.03
CA LEU A 87 4.43 1.32 -5.36
C LEU A 87 5.17 2.66 -5.33
N VAL A 88 5.67 3.09 -6.48
CA VAL A 88 6.26 4.42 -6.66
C VAL A 88 5.50 5.19 -7.75
N HIS A 89 5.16 6.44 -7.47
CA HIS A 89 4.61 7.38 -8.44
C HIS A 89 5.56 8.56 -8.59
N VAL A 90 5.90 8.95 -9.82
CA VAL A 90 6.91 9.97 -10.12
C VAL A 90 6.32 11.10 -10.93
N SER A 91 6.86 12.31 -10.77
CA SER A 91 6.54 13.43 -11.66
C SER A 91 7.02 13.12 -13.08
N SER A 92 6.21 13.45 -14.07
CA SER A 92 6.57 13.41 -15.49
C SER A 92 7.18 14.74 -15.97
N ARG A 93 7.13 15.78 -15.14
CA ARG A 93 7.61 17.13 -15.45
C ARG A 93 8.86 17.48 -14.64
N THR A 94 9.72 18.30 -15.24
CA THR A 94 10.90 18.89 -14.60
C THR A 94 10.60 20.29 -14.03
N THR A 95 9.76 21.08 -14.71
CA THR A 95 9.27 22.37 -14.22
C THR A 95 7.97 22.18 -13.44
N SER A 96 7.91 22.69 -12.20
CA SER A 96 6.78 22.51 -11.28
C SER A 96 6.39 21.02 -11.10
N PRO A 97 7.34 20.17 -10.70
CA PRO A 97 7.13 18.73 -10.63
C PRO A 97 6.05 18.36 -9.59
N ARG A 98 5.13 17.47 -9.98
CA ARG A 98 4.02 17.01 -9.15
C ARG A 98 3.77 15.53 -9.38
N SER A 99 3.45 14.84 -8.30
CA SER A 99 3.03 13.44 -8.29
C SER A 99 1.66 13.39 -7.61
N SER A 100 0.59 13.20 -8.37
CA SER A 100 -0.78 13.08 -7.87
C SER A 100 -1.50 11.93 -8.55
N GLY A 101 -2.03 11.02 -7.73
CA GLY A 101 -2.73 9.84 -8.19
C GLY A 101 -3.44 9.12 -7.06
N ALA A 102 -4.15 8.06 -7.42
CA ALA A 102 -4.79 7.17 -6.48
C ALA A 102 -4.76 5.71 -6.97
N VAL A 103 -4.82 4.79 -6.01
CA VAL A 103 -5.13 3.37 -6.24
C VAL A 103 -6.26 2.95 -5.32
N VAL A 104 -7.08 2.02 -5.80
CA VAL A 104 -8.19 1.43 -5.08
C VAL A 104 -7.97 -0.07 -5.00
N TYR A 105 -8.02 -0.60 -3.79
CA TYR A 105 -8.01 -2.03 -3.51
C TYR A 105 -9.39 -2.46 -3.05
N ARG A 106 -9.88 -3.59 -3.56
CA ARG A 106 -11.18 -4.18 -3.20
C ARG A 106 -10.99 -5.50 -2.47
N GLY A 107 -11.84 -5.73 -1.49
CA GLY A 107 -11.90 -6.97 -0.72
C GLY A 107 -13.23 -7.06 0.02
N LYS A 108 -13.34 -8.02 0.93
CA LYS A 108 -14.57 -8.23 1.71
C LYS A 108 -14.31 -7.98 3.19
N ASN A 109 -15.25 -7.34 3.86
CA ASN A 109 -15.22 -7.20 5.30
C ASN A 109 -15.65 -8.51 6.01
N GLU A 110 -15.77 -8.46 7.33
CA GLU A 110 -16.21 -9.59 8.17
C GLU A 110 -17.61 -10.11 7.79
N ASP A 111 -18.49 -9.23 7.29
CA ASP A 111 -19.85 -9.57 6.85
C ASP A 111 -19.91 -10.09 5.41
N GLU A 112 -18.77 -10.39 4.78
CA GLU A 112 -18.65 -10.77 3.37
C GLU A 112 -19.13 -9.71 2.36
N VAL A 113 -19.25 -8.46 2.80
CA VAL A 113 -19.65 -7.32 1.96
C VAL A 113 -18.41 -6.71 1.32
N GLU A 114 -18.50 -6.42 0.02
CA GLU A 114 -17.42 -5.75 -0.70
C GLU A 114 -17.16 -4.33 -0.15
N ARG A 115 -15.87 -4.02 0.00
CA ARG A 115 -15.36 -2.73 0.44
C ARG A 115 -14.17 -2.32 -0.43
N ASP A 116 -14.08 -1.02 -0.66
CA ASP A 116 -13.00 -0.39 -1.41
C ASP A 116 -12.16 0.47 -0.47
N TRP A 117 -10.84 0.30 -0.54
CA TRP A 117 -9.87 1.11 0.16
C TRP A 117 -9.07 1.91 -0.86
N MET A 118 -9.23 3.24 -0.80
CA MET A 118 -8.54 4.16 -1.69
C MET A 118 -7.32 4.76 -0.99
N LEU A 119 -6.15 4.62 -1.61
CA LEU A 119 -4.96 5.39 -1.30
C LEU A 119 -4.80 6.47 -2.37
N ALA A 120 -5.00 7.73 -2.00
CA ALA A 120 -4.76 8.88 -2.85
C ALA A 120 -3.59 9.72 -2.31
N TRP A 121 -2.88 10.37 -3.21
CA TRP A 121 -1.78 11.27 -2.88
C TRP A 121 -1.76 12.48 -3.80
N ASP A 122 -1.17 13.54 -3.27
CA ASP A 122 -0.84 14.75 -4.01
C ASP A 122 0.44 15.35 -3.43
N ASN A 123 1.49 15.37 -4.24
CA ASN A 123 2.84 15.64 -3.77
C ASN A 123 3.54 16.59 -4.75
N ILE A 124 3.87 17.78 -4.25
CA ILE A 124 4.58 18.84 -4.99
C ILE A 124 6.03 19.03 -4.53
N SER A 125 6.48 18.27 -3.51
CA SER A 125 7.78 18.50 -2.85
C SER A 125 8.60 17.23 -2.56
N GLY A 126 8.16 16.04 -3.00
CA GLY A 126 8.91 14.78 -2.86
C GLY A 126 8.77 14.07 -1.51
N LYS A 127 7.56 14.01 -0.94
CA LYS A 127 7.26 13.34 0.35
C LYS A 127 6.78 11.88 0.22
N PHE A 128 6.83 11.12 1.32
CA PHE A 128 6.25 9.78 1.45
C PHE A 128 4.74 9.84 1.75
N CYS A 129 3.97 8.89 1.19
CA CYS A 129 2.59 8.65 1.61
C CYS A 129 2.48 7.21 2.13
N SER A 130 1.81 7.02 3.26
CA SER A 130 1.53 5.68 3.78
C SER A 130 0.07 5.57 4.18
N HIS A 131 -0.53 4.43 3.90
CA HIS A 131 -1.90 4.12 4.31
C HIS A 131 -1.93 2.77 5.02
N LYS A 132 -2.78 2.68 6.02
CA LYS A 132 -3.08 1.43 6.72
C LYS A 132 -4.49 1.02 6.32
N VAL A 133 -4.65 -0.21 5.87
CA VAL A 133 -5.94 -0.77 5.50
C VAL A 133 -6.33 -1.73 6.62
N ASN A 134 -7.27 -1.28 7.47
CA ASN A 134 -7.81 -2.00 8.62
C ASN A 134 -9.29 -2.33 8.38
#